data_AF-A0A1F3SFS0-F1
#
_entry.id   AF-A0A1F3SFS0-F1
#
_cell.length_a   1.000
_cell.length_b   1.000
_cell.length_c   1.000
_cell.angle_alpha   90.00
_cell.angle_beta   90.00
_cell.angle_gamma   90.00
#
_symmetry.space_group_name_H-M   'P 1'
#
loop_
_entity.id
_entity.type
_entity.pdbx_description
1 polymer ?
#
loop_
_entity_poly.entity_id
_entity_poly.type
_entity_poly.pdbx_seq_one_letter_code
_entity_poly.pdbx_strand_id
1 'polypeptide(L)'
;MQTKILTLIISLFLSLVVHAEMTDEEAKWAKENFPKYEGEFLAKLKATEKRKHYYLYMLAGKSLYAHQAYEYAEQYFLRALEAPINEKSENKARVHMYLLMISYKEKDQSKNSKYLKSARAYYKTHSDLMDNDVKNILNFYEFWATAKQTETMPLPEGPATGLHLKAQQHNFYALFKRGEYDKALQMLDKNKVLRSDTVDTMVEYDLLQLLVKGRKGVDGLLCTPTLEKYPQSYDYAIITCDLLRGYLKDGTLAKDKVAKLEKYFTEFDGDMSFIVKVLGKL
;
A
#
# COMPACT_ATOMS: atom_id res chain seq x y z
N MET A 1 -26.76 26.45 -20.16
CA MET A 1 -25.70 25.48 -20.56
C MET A 1 -24.60 25.34 -19.51
N GLN A 2 -24.17 26.44 -18.86
CA GLN A 2 -23.08 26.46 -17.86
C GLN A 2 -23.33 25.63 -16.57
N THR A 3 -24.57 25.52 -16.09
CA THR A 3 -24.92 24.72 -14.91
C THR A 3 -24.82 23.21 -15.17
N LYS A 4 -25.15 22.76 -16.40
CA LYS A 4 -25.15 21.34 -16.76
C LYS A 4 -23.75 20.72 -16.82
N ILE A 5 -22.72 21.50 -17.16
CA ILE A 5 -21.32 21.03 -17.23
C ILE A 5 -20.69 20.94 -15.83
N LEU A 6 -21.03 21.85 -14.91
CA LEU A 6 -20.58 21.74 -13.52
C LEU A 6 -21.22 20.51 -12.85
N THR A 7 -22.51 20.28 -13.09
CA THR A 7 -23.17 19.03 -12.71
C THR A 7 -22.55 17.84 -13.40
N LEU A 8 -22.10 17.94 -14.67
CA LEU A 8 -21.45 16.83 -15.37
C LEU A 8 -20.06 16.51 -14.78
N ILE A 9 -19.21 17.50 -14.52
CA ILE A 9 -17.88 17.35 -13.94
C ILE A 9 -18.00 16.84 -12.50
N ILE A 10 -18.89 17.45 -11.70
CA ILE A 10 -19.16 17.02 -10.33
C ILE A 10 -19.86 15.64 -10.32
N SER A 11 -20.71 15.31 -11.29
CA SER A 11 -21.35 14.00 -11.41
C SER A 11 -20.38 12.93 -11.89
N LEU A 12 -19.49 13.21 -12.85
CA LEU A 12 -18.41 12.29 -13.25
C LEU A 12 -17.51 12.02 -12.05
N PHE A 13 -17.20 13.06 -11.26
CA PHE A 13 -16.36 12.93 -10.08
C PHE A 13 -17.08 12.39 -8.83
N LEU A 14 -18.42 12.36 -8.78
CA LEU A 14 -19.20 11.78 -7.67
C LEU A 14 -19.71 10.37 -7.97
N SER A 15 -19.99 10.03 -9.23
CA SER A 15 -20.46 8.69 -9.61
C SER A 15 -19.34 7.63 -9.57
N LEU A 16 -18.07 8.04 -9.57
CA LEU A 16 -16.91 7.17 -9.49
C LEU A 16 -16.38 6.95 -8.05
N VAL A 17 -17.06 7.49 -7.02
CA VAL A 17 -16.62 7.38 -5.61
C VAL A 17 -17.10 6.07 -4.94
N VAL A 18 -17.73 5.16 -5.70
CA VAL A 18 -18.10 3.84 -5.21
C VAL A 18 -16.92 2.87 -5.37
N HIS A 19 -15.97 2.92 -4.43
CA HIS A 19 -15.03 1.89 -3.92
C HIS A 19 -14.49 0.74 -4.82
N ALA A 20 -14.68 0.75 -6.14
CA ALA A 20 -14.02 -0.17 -7.05
C ALA A 20 -12.58 0.28 -7.23
N GLU A 21 -11.64 -0.66 -7.15
CA GLU A 21 -10.26 -0.39 -7.56
C GLU A 21 -10.28 0.06 -9.03
N MET A 22 -9.83 1.28 -9.25
CA MET A 22 -9.78 1.89 -10.58
C MET A 22 -8.79 1.13 -11.47
N THR A 23 -9.18 0.89 -12.71
CA THR A 23 -8.36 0.20 -13.70
C THR A 23 -7.20 1.08 -14.19
N ASP A 24 -6.14 0.46 -14.70
CA ASP A 24 -5.01 1.17 -15.31
C ASP A 24 -5.45 2.06 -16.50
N GLU A 25 -6.50 1.66 -17.22
CA GLU A 25 -7.08 2.43 -18.32
C GLU A 25 -7.71 3.73 -17.83
N GLU A 26 -8.44 3.70 -16.71
CA GLU A 26 -9.04 4.90 -16.11
C GLU A 26 -7.96 5.85 -15.56
N ALA A 27 -6.91 5.30 -14.96
CA ALA A 27 -5.77 6.09 -14.48
C ALA A 27 -5.03 6.77 -15.65
N LYS A 28 -4.83 6.03 -16.74
CA LYS A 28 -4.25 6.57 -17.98
C LYS A 28 -5.12 7.66 -18.59
N TRP A 29 -6.43 7.42 -18.71
CA TRP A 29 -7.38 8.38 -19.24
C TRP A 29 -7.35 9.70 -18.44
N ALA A 30 -7.33 9.62 -17.12
CA ALA A 30 -7.28 10.80 -16.25
C ALA A 30 -6.01 11.62 -16.50
N LYS A 31 -4.84 10.97 -16.59
CA LYS A 31 -3.57 11.66 -16.88
C LYS A 31 -3.56 12.35 -18.24
N GLU A 32 -4.10 11.72 -19.28
CA GLU A 32 -4.10 12.23 -20.65
C GLU A 32 -5.12 13.36 -20.87
N ASN A 33 -6.26 13.31 -20.16
CA ASN A 33 -7.36 14.24 -20.39
C ASN A 33 -7.42 15.36 -19.36
N PHE A 34 -6.82 15.23 -18.19
CA PHE A 34 -6.81 16.28 -17.17
C PHE A 34 -6.29 17.64 -17.68
N PRO A 35 -5.18 17.73 -18.43
CA PRO A 35 -4.69 19.02 -18.95
C PRO A 35 -5.72 19.77 -19.81
N LYS A 36 -6.61 19.05 -20.51
CA LYS A 36 -7.67 19.65 -21.33
C LYS A 36 -8.74 20.34 -20.47
N TYR A 37 -9.03 19.79 -19.30
CA TYR A 37 -10.03 20.32 -18.37
C TYR A 37 -9.45 21.29 -17.33
N GLU A 38 -8.13 21.28 -17.13
CA GLU A 38 -7.44 22.17 -16.19
C GLU A 38 -7.66 23.64 -16.54
N GLY A 39 -7.62 24.00 -17.82
CA GLY A 39 -7.89 25.38 -18.27
C GLY A 39 -9.27 25.89 -17.85
N GLU A 40 -10.31 25.05 -17.97
CA GLU A 40 -11.66 25.40 -17.53
C GLU A 40 -11.77 25.51 -16.01
N PHE A 41 -11.13 24.60 -15.28
CA PHE A 41 -11.07 24.65 -13.83
C PHE A 41 -10.41 25.95 -13.35
N LEU A 42 -9.26 26.32 -13.91
CA LEU A 42 -8.53 27.54 -13.56
C LEU A 42 -9.32 28.81 -13.95
N ALA A 43 -10.03 28.80 -15.07
CA ALA A 43 -10.91 29.91 -15.45
C ALA A 43 -12.04 30.11 -14.43
N LYS A 44 -12.69 29.02 -13.99
CA LYS A 44 -13.74 29.06 -12.95
C LYS A 44 -13.18 29.48 -11.59
N LEU A 45 -11.98 29.02 -11.26
CA LEU A 45 -11.30 29.39 -10.03
C LEU A 45 -11.03 30.90 -9.97
N LYS A 46 -10.57 31.51 -11.06
CA LYS A 46 -10.38 32.97 -11.17
C LYS A 46 -11.67 33.75 -10.93
N ALA A 47 -12.81 33.23 -11.38
CA ALA A 47 -14.14 33.82 -11.16
C ALA A 47 -14.70 33.57 -9.75
N THR A 48 -14.04 32.74 -8.93
CA THR A 48 -14.50 32.37 -7.60
C THR A 48 -13.82 33.22 -6.52
N GLU A 49 -14.55 33.56 -5.46
CA GLU A 49 -14.01 34.19 -4.25
C GLU A 49 -12.79 33.45 -3.69
N LYS A 50 -11.72 34.18 -3.36
CA LYS A 50 -10.44 33.61 -2.88
C LYS A 50 -10.59 32.67 -1.68
N ARG A 51 -11.51 32.97 -0.74
CA ARG A 51 -11.77 32.11 0.44
C ARG A 51 -12.23 30.70 0.09
N LYS A 52 -12.78 30.49 -1.11
CA LYS A 52 -13.24 29.16 -1.57
C LYS A 52 -12.15 28.38 -2.30
N HIS A 53 -11.01 29.01 -2.60
CA HIS A 53 -9.95 28.37 -3.39
C HIS A 53 -9.37 27.16 -2.67
N TYR A 54 -9.20 27.22 -1.34
CA TYR A 54 -8.76 26.07 -0.54
C TYR A 54 -9.59 24.81 -0.83
N TYR A 55 -10.91 24.94 -0.77
CA TYR A 55 -11.84 23.82 -0.99
C TYR A 55 -11.82 23.31 -2.41
N LEU A 56 -11.73 24.20 -3.40
CA LEU A 56 -11.66 23.82 -4.81
C LEU A 56 -10.36 23.07 -5.11
N TYR A 57 -9.23 23.54 -4.57
CA TYR A 57 -7.95 22.82 -4.69
C TYR A 57 -7.99 21.47 -3.97
N MET A 58 -8.56 21.41 -2.76
CA MET A 58 -8.73 20.15 -2.03
C MET A 58 -9.60 19.15 -2.80
N LEU A 59 -10.69 19.61 -3.42
CA LEU A 59 -11.58 18.77 -4.23
C LEU A 59 -10.87 18.25 -5.47
N ALA A 60 -10.16 19.12 -6.21
CA ALA A 60 -9.37 18.74 -7.37
C ALA A 60 -8.28 17.73 -7.00
N GLY A 61 -7.49 18.02 -5.96
CA GLY A 61 -6.42 17.14 -5.49
C GLY A 61 -6.93 15.76 -5.07
N LYS A 62 -8.03 15.69 -4.32
CA LYS A 62 -8.66 14.42 -3.93
C LYS A 62 -9.14 13.61 -5.12
N SER A 63 -9.78 14.30 -6.07
CA SER A 63 -10.29 13.65 -7.27
C SER A 63 -9.14 13.05 -8.09
N LEU A 64 -8.09 13.83 -8.32
CA LEU A 64 -6.90 13.36 -9.05
C LEU A 64 -6.18 12.23 -8.32
N TYR A 65 -6.12 12.31 -6.99
CA TYR A 65 -5.55 11.25 -6.16
C TYR A 65 -6.32 9.93 -6.33
N ALA A 66 -7.66 9.98 -6.29
CA ALA A 66 -8.51 8.81 -6.53
C ALA A 66 -8.27 8.20 -7.92
N HIS A 67 -7.91 9.04 -8.90
CA HIS A 67 -7.57 8.60 -10.26
C HIS A 67 -6.10 8.25 -10.48
N GLN A 68 -5.31 8.09 -9.40
CA GLN A 68 -3.87 7.80 -9.45
C GLN A 68 -3.04 8.80 -10.27
N ALA A 69 -3.58 10.00 -10.51
CA ALA A 69 -2.90 11.11 -11.15
C ALA A 69 -2.11 11.91 -10.11
N TYR A 70 -1.19 11.21 -9.41
CA TYR A 70 -0.54 11.69 -8.19
C TYR A 70 0.25 12.99 -8.38
N GLU A 71 0.97 13.13 -9.50
CA GLU A 71 1.69 14.35 -9.84
C GLU A 71 0.77 15.59 -9.89
N TYR A 72 -0.38 15.48 -10.57
CA TYR A 72 -1.35 16.58 -10.61
C TYR A 72 -2.01 16.78 -9.25
N ALA A 73 -2.39 15.71 -8.56
CA ALA A 73 -2.97 15.79 -7.23
C ALA A 73 -2.07 16.55 -6.25
N GLU A 74 -0.76 16.26 -6.28
CA GLU A 74 0.28 16.91 -5.49
C GLU A 74 0.29 18.42 -5.73
N GLN A 75 0.29 18.87 -6.99
CA GLN A 75 0.24 20.30 -7.32
C GLN A 75 -0.97 21.00 -6.70
N TYR A 76 -2.14 20.38 -6.73
CA TYR A 76 -3.35 20.95 -6.14
C TYR A 76 -3.31 20.97 -4.61
N PHE A 77 -2.76 19.95 -3.97
CA PHE A 77 -2.58 19.97 -2.52
C PHE A 77 -1.55 21.03 -2.09
N LEU A 78 -0.47 21.23 -2.84
CA LEU A 78 0.47 22.33 -2.59
C LEU A 78 -0.20 23.71 -2.72
N ARG A 79 -1.02 23.92 -3.76
CA ARG A 79 -1.84 25.15 -3.89
C ARG A 79 -2.84 25.30 -2.74
N ALA A 80 -3.41 24.20 -2.23
CA ALA A 80 -4.29 24.23 -1.06
C ALA A 80 -3.56 24.63 0.23
N LEU A 81 -2.27 24.28 0.40
CA LEU A 81 -1.45 24.75 1.51
C LEU A 81 -1.25 26.27 1.48
N GLU A 82 -1.20 26.87 0.30
CA GLU A 82 -1.00 28.32 0.13
C GLU A 82 -2.30 29.12 0.18
N ALA A 83 -3.44 28.48 -0.11
CA ALA A 83 -4.74 29.14 -0.14
C ALA A 83 -5.15 29.68 1.24
N PRO A 84 -5.82 30.86 1.29
CA PRO A 84 -6.35 31.39 2.53
C PRO A 84 -7.49 30.51 3.05
N ILE A 85 -7.56 30.35 4.37
CA ILE A 85 -8.60 29.63 5.10
C ILE A 85 -9.12 30.48 6.25
N ASN A 86 -10.31 30.18 6.75
CA ASN A 86 -10.79 30.71 8.03
C ASN A 86 -10.24 29.86 9.17
N GLU A 87 -9.12 30.26 9.76
CA GLU A 87 -8.42 29.51 10.81
C GLU A 87 -9.28 29.22 12.06
N LYS A 88 -10.42 29.92 12.26
CA LYS A 88 -11.34 29.62 13.36
C LYS A 88 -12.20 28.37 13.15
N SER A 89 -12.43 27.98 11.91
CA SER A 89 -13.33 26.88 11.55
C SER A 89 -12.73 25.87 10.58
N GLU A 90 -11.52 26.13 10.08
CA GLU A 90 -10.87 25.39 9.01
C GLU A 90 -9.42 25.11 9.38
N ASN A 91 -8.87 24.02 8.86
CA ASN A 91 -7.48 23.63 9.06
C ASN A 91 -6.92 22.95 7.81
N LYS A 92 -5.58 22.85 7.74
CA LYS A 92 -4.83 22.25 6.62
C LYS A 92 -4.31 20.84 6.92
N ALA A 93 -4.73 20.25 8.05
CA ALA A 93 -4.29 18.94 8.52
C ALA A 93 -4.42 17.85 7.43
N ARG A 94 -5.58 17.81 6.75
CA ARG A 94 -5.83 16.83 5.67
C ARG A 94 -4.90 16.99 4.47
N VAL A 95 -4.50 18.23 4.14
CA VAL A 95 -3.59 18.47 3.01
C VAL A 95 -2.24 17.79 3.26
N HIS A 96 -1.71 17.93 4.47
CA HIS A 96 -0.45 17.28 4.87
C HIS A 96 -0.54 15.76 4.78
N MET A 97 -1.67 15.17 5.18
CA MET A 97 -1.88 13.72 5.07
C MET A 97 -1.88 13.25 3.61
N TYR A 98 -2.56 13.95 2.71
CA TYR A 98 -2.56 13.59 1.29
C TYR A 98 -1.18 13.67 0.65
N LEU A 99 -0.38 14.69 0.99
CA LEU A 99 0.99 14.80 0.48
C LEU A 99 1.86 13.62 0.92
N LEU A 100 1.75 13.18 2.18
CA LEU A 100 2.42 11.97 2.68
C LEU A 100 1.95 10.70 1.95
N MET A 101 0.63 10.57 1.77
CA MET A 101 0.03 9.45 1.03
C MET A 101 0.50 9.38 -0.42
N ILE A 102 0.63 10.53 -1.10
CA ILE A 102 1.18 10.62 -2.45
C ILE A 102 2.63 10.13 -2.46
N SER A 103 3.49 10.67 -1.60
CA SER A 103 4.91 10.27 -1.59
C SER A 103 5.11 8.78 -1.34
N TYR A 104 4.26 8.16 -0.51
CA TYR A 104 4.28 6.72 -0.28
C TYR A 104 3.81 5.92 -1.50
N LYS A 105 2.75 6.37 -2.18
CA LYS A 105 2.25 5.70 -3.41
C LYS A 105 3.25 5.79 -4.56
N GLU A 106 3.97 6.89 -4.66
CA GLU A 106 5.04 7.09 -5.65
C GLU A 106 6.36 6.39 -5.28
N LYS A 107 6.42 5.78 -4.09
CA LYS A 107 7.64 5.20 -3.51
C LYS A 107 8.83 6.20 -3.45
N ASP A 108 8.55 7.51 -3.31
CA ASP A 108 9.55 8.59 -3.20
C ASP A 108 9.85 8.99 -1.74
N GLN A 109 10.94 8.47 -1.20
CA GLN A 109 11.40 8.74 0.17
C GLN A 109 11.85 10.20 0.39
N SER A 110 12.36 10.86 -0.65
CA SER A 110 12.79 12.26 -0.57
C SER A 110 11.59 13.19 -0.40
N LYS A 111 10.55 13.01 -1.23
CA LYS A 111 9.26 13.72 -1.08
C LYS A 111 8.65 13.46 0.28
N ASN A 112 8.62 12.22 0.75
CA ASN A 112 8.05 11.91 2.06
C ASN A 112 8.79 12.61 3.19
N SER A 113 10.12 12.62 3.17
CA SER A 113 10.91 13.34 4.18
C SER A 113 10.56 14.83 4.22
N LYS A 114 10.40 15.47 3.05
CA LYS A 114 9.95 16.87 2.93
C LYS A 114 8.54 17.07 3.49
N TYR A 115 7.59 16.22 3.12
CA TYR A 115 6.19 16.34 3.54
C TYR A 115 5.99 16.02 5.02
N LEU A 116 6.75 15.07 5.56
CA LEU A 116 6.76 14.75 6.97
C LEU A 116 7.25 15.92 7.81
N LYS A 117 8.34 16.56 7.41
CA LYS A 117 8.85 17.78 8.07
C LYS A 117 7.79 18.88 8.09
N SER A 118 7.11 19.10 6.96
CA SER A 118 6.03 20.08 6.84
C SER A 118 4.84 19.74 7.74
N ALA A 119 4.40 18.47 7.75
CA ALA A 119 3.30 18.00 8.59
C ALA A 119 3.63 18.14 10.09
N ARG A 120 4.82 17.71 10.53
CA ARG A 120 5.28 17.85 11.91
C ARG A 120 5.30 19.32 12.36
N ALA A 121 5.78 20.23 11.50
CA ALA A 121 5.76 21.66 11.78
C ALA A 121 4.33 22.19 11.96
N TYR A 122 3.39 21.74 11.12
CA TYR A 122 1.98 22.12 11.21
C TYR A 122 1.33 21.66 12.52
N TYR A 123 1.43 20.37 12.87
CA TYR A 123 0.83 19.86 14.10
C TYR A 123 1.55 20.32 15.37
N LYS A 124 2.80 20.81 15.27
CA LYS A 124 3.45 21.48 16.41
C LYS A 124 2.75 22.78 16.79
N THR A 125 2.23 23.53 15.82
CA THR A 125 1.48 24.77 16.05
C THR A 125 -0.04 24.56 16.19
N HIS A 126 -0.53 23.37 15.83
CA HIS A 126 -1.94 22.94 15.95
C HIS A 126 -2.03 21.64 16.76
N SER A 127 -1.53 21.68 18.00
CA SER A 127 -1.40 20.50 18.85
C SER A 127 -2.75 19.91 19.27
N ASP A 128 -3.82 20.71 19.25
CA ASP A 128 -5.21 20.29 19.44
C ASP A 128 -5.69 19.30 18.36
N LEU A 129 -5.08 19.34 17.16
CA LEU A 129 -5.36 18.42 16.07
C LEU A 129 -4.48 17.15 16.11
N MET A 130 -3.57 17.02 17.08
CA MET A 130 -2.63 15.90 17.20
C MET A 130 -3.19 14.81 18.13
N ASP A 131 -4.16 14.05 17.64
CA ASP A 131 -4.61 12.83 18.31
C ASP A 131 -3.65 11.65 18.10
N ASN A 132 -3.98 10.49 18.69
CA ASN A 132 -3.14 9.29 18.57
C ASN A 132 -3.12 8.73 17.15
N ASP A 133 -4.20 8.87 16.37
CA ASP A 133 -4.23 8.39 14.99
C ASP A 133 -3.29 9.21 14.11
N VAL A 134 -3.28 10.54 14.27
CA VAL A 134 -2.33 11.41 13.58
C VAL A 134 -0.90 11.09 13.99
N LYS A 135 -0.61 10.89 15.28
CA LYS A 135 0.73 10.49 15.74
C LYS A 135 1.17 9.17 15.10
N ASN A 136 0.29 8.17 15.10
CA ASN A 136 0.53 6.87 14.49
C ASN A 136 0.82 6.98 12.99
N ILE A 137 0.05 7.79 12.26
CA ILE A 137 0.27 8.06 10.84
C ILE A 137 1.63 8.71 10.62
N LEU A 138 1.97 9.75 11.39
CA LEU A 138 3.25 10.44 11.25
C LEU A 138 4.43 9.52 11.56
N ASN A 139 4.33 8.68 12.59
CA ASN A 139 5.36 7.71 12.94
C ASN A 139 5.53 6.64 11.84
N PHE A 140 4.43 6.20 11.21
CA PHE A 140 4.48 5.31 10.04
C PHE A 140 5.29 5.95 8.89
N TYR A 141 4.99 7.20 8.54
CA TYR A 141 5.69 7.90 7.47
C TYR A 141 7.13 8.26 7.84
N GLU A 142 7.42 8.48 9.12
CA GLU A 142 8.79 8.65 9.63
C GLU A 142 9.61 7.39 9.48
N PHE A 143 9.07 6.25 9.93
CA PHE A 143 9.68 4.97 9.67
C PHE A 143 9.91 4.79 8.17
N TRP A 144 8.90 4.99 7.32
CA TRP A 144 9.04 4.79 5.88
C TRP A 144 10.08 5.72 5.22
N ALA A 145 10.28 6.93 5.74
CA ALA A 145 11.29 7.88 5.27
C ALA A 145 12.72 7.34 5.42
N THR A 146 12.96 6.56 6.48
CA THR A 146 14.30 6.12 6.88
C THR A 146 14.50 4.61 6.77
N ALA A 147 13.42 3.84 6.73
CA ALA A 147 13.46 2.41 6.92
C ALA A 147 14.07 1.70 5.73
N LYS A 148 14.96 0.77 6.07
CA LYS A 148 15.34 -0.31 5.19
C LYS A 148 14.26 -1.39 5.24
N GLN A 149 14.09 -2.15 4.16
CA GLN A 149 13.11 -3.27 4.08
C GLN A 149 13.32 -4.36 5.15
N THR A 150 14.42 -4.30 5.90
CA THR A 150 14.78 -5.24 6.97
C THR A 150 14.51 -4.69 8.36
N GLU A 151 13.99 -3.47 8.53
CA GLU A 151 13.72 -2.90 9.86
C GLU A 151 12.30 -3.23 10.32
N THR A 152 12.06 -3.23 11.64
CA THR A 152 10.71 -3.40 12.18
C THR A 152 10.05 -2.05 12.39
N MET A 153 8.86 -1.90 11.84
CA MET A 153 7.96 -0.79 12.08
C MET A 153 7.37 -0.86 13.50
N PRO A 154 7.37 0.24 14.25
CA PRO A 154 6.64 0.32 15.52
C PRO A 154 5.16 0.02 15.29
N LEU A 155 4.57 -0.80 16.17
CA LEU A 155 3.12 -0.99 16.14
C LEU A 155 2.43 0.30 16.57
N PRO A 156 1.39 0.75 15.86
CA PRO A 156 0.62 1.91 16.30
C PRO A 156 0.02 1.69 17.70
N GLU A 157 -0.16 2.77 18.45
CA GLU A 157 -0.83 2.71 19.76
C GLU A 157 -2.36 2.75 19.60
N GLY A 158 -3.10 2.02 20.43
CA GLY A 158 -4.57 2.07 20.46
C GLY A 158 -5.26 0.86 19.81
N PRO A 159 -6.54 0.99 19.39
CA PRO A 159 -7.29 -0.12 18.81
C PRO A 159 -6.72 -0.51 17.44
N ALA A 160 -6.86 -1.78 17.05
CA ALA A 160 -6.37 -2.27 15.77
C ALA A 160 -7.03 -1.51 14.59
N THR A 161 -6.19 -0.84 13.80
CA THR A 161 -6.56 -0.07 12.60
C THR A 161 -5.89 -0.66 11.36
N GLY A 162 -6.21 -0.15 10.17
CA GLY A 162 -5.51 -0.53 8.94
C GLY A 162 -3.99 -0.31 8.97
N LEU A 163 -3.50 0.64 9.77
CA LEU A 163 -2.05 0.83 9.99
C LEU A 163 -1.44 -0.29 10.82
N HIS A 164 -2.17 -0.86 11.78
CA HIS A 164 -1.69 -2.00 12.56
C HIS A 164 -1.43 -3.21 11.66
N LEU A 165 -2.38 -3.50 10.76
CA LEU A 165 -2.24 -4.59 9.80
C LEU A 165 -1.02 -4.38 8.88
N LYS A 166 -0.83 -3.15 8.38
CA LYS A 166 0.35 -2.80 7.56
C LYS A 166 1.67 -2.96 8.34
N ALA A 167 1.71 -2.49 9.59
CA ALA A 167 2.90 -2.62 10.44
C ALA A 167 3.21 -4.10 10.75
N GLN A 168 2.19 -4.90 11.06
CA GLN A 168 2.34 -6.34 11.27
C GLN A 168 2.86 -7.06 10.02
N GLN A 169 2.28 -6.77 8.85
CA GLN A 169 2.74 -7.35 7.58
C GLN A 169 4.17 -6.94 7.25
N HIS A 170 4.53 -5.67 7.44
CA HIS A 170 5.90 -5.20 7.26
C HIS A 170 6.87 -5.93 8.19
N ASN A 171 6.54 -6.02 9.48
CA ASN A 171 7.37 -6.68 10.48
C ASN A 171 7.54 -8.17 10.18
N PHE A 172 6.48 -8.83 9.74
CA PHE A 172 6.53 -10.21 9.29
C PHE A 172 7.55 -10.39 8.16
N TYR A 173 7.47 -9.59 7.10
CA TYR A 173 8.41 -9.68 5.99
C TYR A 173 9.82 -9.23 6.33
N ALA A 174 9.99 -8.28 7.24
CA ALA A 174 11.30 -7.87 7.74
C ALA A 174 12.00 -9.03 8.47
N LEU A 175 11.28 -9.74 9.35
CA LEU A 175 11.80 -10.93 10.03
C LEU A 175 12.15 -12.03 9.03
N PHE A 176 11.27 -12.25 8.05
CA PHE A 176 11.48 -13.22 6.97
C PHE A 176 12.77 -12.93 6.19
N LYS A 177 12.98 -11.67 5.78
CA LYS A 177 14.16 -11.22 5.03
C LYS A 177 15.45 -11.29 5.86
N ARG A 178 15.39 -11.05 7.18
CA ARG A 178 16.52 -11.20 8.10
C ARG A 178 16.85 -12.65 8.45
N GLY A 179 16.00 -13.61 8.06
CA GLY A 179 16.17 -15.02 8.40
C GLY A 179 15.75 -15.38 9.82
N GLU A 180 15.00 -14.50 10.50
CA GLU A 180 14.45 -14.75 11.85
C GLU A 180 13.15 -15.56 11.75
N TYR A 181 13.22 -16.74 11.11
CA TYR A 181 12.05 -17.53 10.72
C TYR A 181 11.20 -17.99 11.91
N ASP A 182 11.82 -18.34 13.04
CA ASP A 182 11.09 -18.69 14.27
C ASP A 182 10.17 -17.57 14.73
N LYS A 183 10.67 -16.33 14.71
CA LYS A 183 9.89 -15.16 15.14
C LYS A 183 8.81 -14.82 14.13
N ALA A 184 9.10 -14.91 12.83
CA ALA A 184 8.11 -14.73 11.78
C ALA A 184 6.97 -15.76 11.91
N LEU A 185 7.31 -17.03 12.19
CA LEU A 185 6.34 -18.10 12.41
C LEU A 185 5.46 -17.84 13.64
N GLN A 186 6.02 -17.31 14.74
CA GLN A 186 5.26 -16.95 15.94
C GLN A 186 4.24 -15.82 15.72
N MET A 187 4.41 -15.00 14.67
CA MET A 187 3.41 -13.99 14.30
C MET A 187 2.17 -14.60 13.64
N LEU A 188 2.24 -15.84 13.17
CA LEU A 188 1.13 -16.53 12.49
C LEU A 188 0.40 -17.44 13.48
N ASP A 189 -0.91 -17.22 13.63
CA ASP A 189 -1.79 -18.14 14.35
C ASP A 189 -2.22 -19.27 13.42
N LYS A 190 -1.75 -20.50 13.68
CA LYS A 190 -2.08 -21.70 12.88
C LYS A 190 -3.59 -21.86 12.67
N ASN A 191 -4.41 -21.60 13.68
CA ASN A 191 -5.86 -21.78 13.57
C ASN A 191 -6.50 -20.73 12.65
N LYS A 192 -5.91 -19.53 12.58
CA LYS A 192 -6.34 -18.50 11.63
C LYS A 192 -5.88 -18.82 10.21
N VAL A 193 -4.65 -19.31 10.04
CA VAL A 193 -4.14 -19.75 8.72
C VAL A 193 -5.01 -20.87 8.14
N LEU A 194 -5.37 -21.87 8.96
CA LEU A 194 -6.24 -22.98 8.56
C LEU A 194 -7.65 -22.53 8.14
N ARG A 195 -8.13 -21.39 8.64
CA ARG A 195 -9.42 -20.80 8.31
C ARG A 195 -9.31 -19.71 7.24
N SER A 196 -8.10 -19.43 6.76
CA SER A 196 -7.89 -18.44 5.71
C SER A 196 -8.29 -19.04 4.38
N ASP A 197 -8.91 -18.23 3.52
CA ASP A 197 -9.16 -18.60 2.13
C ASP A 197 -7.95 -18.25 1.22
N THR A 198 -6.88 -17.68 1.79
CA THR A 198 -5.68 -17.23 1.06
C THR A 198 -4.60 -18.31 1.04
N VAL A 199 -4.29 -18.82 -0.15
CA VAL A 199 -3.21 -19.80 -0.37
C VAL A 199 -1.86 -19.20 0.00
N ASP A 200 -1.66 -17.91 -0.27
CA ASP A 200 -0.44 -17.15 0.01
C ASP A 200 0.00 -17.31 1.47
N THR A 201 -0.94 -17.12 2.40
CA THR A 201 -0.68 -17.22 3.84
C THR A 201 -0.39 -18.66 4.26
N MET A 202 -1.04 -19.65 3.63
CA MET A 202 -0.73 -21.07 3.89
C MET A 202 0.69 -21.41 3.43
N VAL A 203 1.09 -20.92 2.26
CA VAL A 203 2.42 -21.17 1.69
C VAL A 203 3.50 -20.48 2.51
N GLU A 204 3.29 -19.24 2.94
CA GLU A 204 4.21 -18.53 3.85
C GLU A 204 4.38 -19.28 5.17
N TYR A 205 3.27 -19.79 5.74
CA TYR A 205 3.29 -20.61 6.95
C TYR A 205 4.05 -21.93 6.76
N ASP A 206 3.75 -22.65 5.68
CA ASP A 206 4.37 -23.94 5.36
C ASP A 206 5.88 -23.80 5.10
N LEU A 207 6.29 -22.76 4.37
CA LEU A 207 7.69 -22.43 4.14
C LEU A 207 8.42 -22.13 5.46
N LEU A 208 7.83 -21.32 6.34
CA LEU A 208 8.40 -21.03 7.66
C LEU A 208 8.52 -22.29 8.53
N GLN A 209 7.51 -23.15 8.51
CA GLN A 209 7.55 -24.43 9.24
C GLN A 209 8.70 -25.31 8.77
N LEU A 210 8.91 -25.42 7.46
CA LEU A 210 10.03 -26.19 6.90
C LEU A 210 11.39 -25.59 7.24
N LEU A 211 11.52 -24.26 7.21
CA LEU A 211 12.77 -23.58 7.58
C LEU A 211 13.11 -23.75 9.06
N VAL A 212 12.10 -23.73 9.93
CA VAL A 212 12.27 -23.82 11.39
C VAL A 212 12.45 -25.26 11.86
N LYS A 213 11.58 -26.17 11.41
CA LYS A 213 11.50 -27.54 11.92
C LYS A 213 12.24 -28.55 11.05
N GLY A 214 12.63 -28.15 9.84
CA GLY A 214 13.16 -29.04 8.83
C GLY A 214 12.12 -30.03 8.30
N ARG A 215 12.52 -30.78 7.27
CA ARG A 215 11.67 -31.77 6.60
C ARG A 215 11.04 -32.80 7.53
N LYS A 216 11.78 -33.25 8.55
CA LYS A 216 11.33 -34.30 9.48
C LYS A 216 10.33 -33.81 10.54
N GLY A 217 10.25 -32.49 10.75
CA GLY A 217 9.37 -31.89 11.75
C GLY A 217 8.05 -31.37 11.19
N VAL A 218 7.77 -31.64 9.90
CA VAL A 218 6.56 -31.20 9.18
C VAL A 218 5.86 -32.42 8.62
N ASP A 219 4.67 -32.73 9.13
CA ASP A 219 3.90 -33.91 8.72
C ASP A 219 3.15 -33.73 7.39
N GLY A 220 2.97 -32.48 6.96
CA GLY A 220 2.26 -32.12 5.73
C GLY A 220 2.17 -30.60 5.55
N LEU A 221 1.77 -30.19 4.34
CA LEU A 221 1.65 -28.78 3.97
C LEU A 221 0.17 -28.39 3.93
N LEU A 222 -0.17 -27.27 4.56
CA LEU A 222 -1.52 -26.71 4.55
C LEU A 222 -1.99 -26.34 3.14
N CYS A 223 -1.07 -25.93 2.27
CA CYS A 223 -1.38 -25.55 0.90
C CYS A 223 -1.72 -26.73 -0.04
N THR A 224 -1.50 -27.99 0.40
CA THR A 224 -1.65 -29.20 -0.44
C THR A 224 -3.03 -29.32 -1.09
N PRO A 225 -4.17 -29.16 -0.38
CA PRO A 225 -5.49 -29.33 -0.99
C PRO A 225 -5.75 -28.35 -2.14
N THR A 226 -5.24 -27.13 -2.04
CA THR A 226 -5.44 -26.12 -3.09
C THR A 226 -4.55 -26.39 -4.30
N LEU A 227 -3.31 -26.86 -4.09
CA LEU A 227 -2.45 -27.33 -5.17
C LEU A 227 -3.08 -28.50 -5.93
N GLU A 228 -3.69 -29.46 -5.24
CA GLU A 228 -4.35 -30.62 -5.87
C GLU A 228 -5.56 -30.19 -6.70
N LYS A 229 -6.28 -29.17 -6.26
CA LYS A 229 -7.42 -28.60 -6.98
C LYS A 229 -6.99 -27.79 -8.21
N TYR A 230 -5.85 -27.11 -8.15
CA TYR A 230 -5.35 -26.22 -9.22
C TYR A 230 -3.89 -26.49 -9.62
N PRO A 231 -3.53 -27.71 -10.05
CA PRO A 231 -2.14 -28.14 -10.20
C PRO A 231 -1.38 -27.46 -11.35
N GLN A 232 -2.09 -26.76 -12.25
CA GLN A 232 -1.51 -26.06 -13.41
C GLN A 232 -1.59 -24.53 -13.27
N SER A 233 -1.98 -24.01 -12.08
CA SER A 233 -2.03 -22.57 -11.86
C SER A 233 -0.63 -21.95 -12.01
N TYR A 234 -0.57 -20.80 -12.67
CA TYR A 234 0.66 -19.99 -12.77
C TYR A 234 0.84 -19.06 -11.56
N ASP A 235 -0.07 -19.14 -10.58
CA ASP A 235 0.03 -18.38 -9.33
C ASP A 235 1.28 -18.80 -8.53
N TYR A 236 2.03 -17.80 -8.02
CA TYR A 236 3.27 -18.03 -7.28
C TYR A 236 3.06 -18.91 -6.05
N ALA A 237 1.92 -18.79 -5.36
CA ALA A 237 1.64 -19.56 -4.16
C ALA A 237 1.47 -21.05 -4.50
N ILE A 238 0.83 -21.36 -5.64
CA ILE A 238 0.68 -22.74 -6.11
C ILE A 238 2.02 -23.33 -6.55
N ILE A 239 2.80 -22.56 -7.32
CA ILE A 239 4.15 -22.98 -7.74
C ILE A 239 5.04 -23.24 -6.52
N THR A 240 4.98 -22.35 -5.52
CA THR A 240 5.74 -22.49 -4.28
C THR A 240 5.25 -23.69 -3.47
N CYS A 241 3.94 -23.91 -3.33
CA CYS A 241 3.40 -25.09 -2.66
C CYS A 241 3.90 -26.40 -3.30
N ASP A 242 3.96 -26.45 -4.63
CA ASP A 242 4.44 -27.62 -5.35
C ASP A 242 5.95 -27.85 -5.17
N LEU A 243 6.74 -26.79 -5.07
CA LEU A 243 8.14 -26.85 -4.69
C LEU A 243 8.32 -27.39 -3.27
N LEU A 244 7.56 -26.86 -2.29
CA LEU A 244 7.59 -27.32 -0.90
C LEU A 244 7.19 -28.79 -0.78
N ARG A 245 6.17 -29.23 -1.55
CA ARG A 245 5.72 -30.63 -1.57
C ARG A 245 6.81 -31.55 -2.13
N GLY A 246 7.49 -31.13 -3.19
CA GLY A 246 8.67 -31.85 -3.73
C GLY A 246 9.75 -31.98 -2.66
N TYR A 247 10.13 -30.87 -2.04
CA TYR A 247 11.13 -30.84 -0.99
C TYR A 247 10.76 -31.74 0.20
N LEU A 248 9.49 -31.76 0.62
CA LEU A 248 9.03 -32.64 1.70
C LEU A 248 9.18 -34.12 1.35
N LYS A 249 8.98 -34.48 0.07
CA LYS A 249 9.07 -35.86 -0.43
C LYS A 249 10.50 -36.33 -0.65
N ASP A 250 11.33 -35.55 -1.34
CA ASP A 250 12.66 -35.99 -1.81
C ASP A 250 13.82 -35.12 -1.31
N GLY A 251 13.53 -33.97 -0.68
CA GLY A 251 14.56 -33.03 -0.19
C GLY A 251 15.15 -32.15 -1.28
N THR A 252 14.52 -32.06 -2.45
CA THR A 252 15.01 -31.27 -3.57
C THR A 252 13.97 -30.29 -4.07
N LEU A 253 14.46 -29.15 -4.57
CA LEU A 253 13.64 -28.16 -5.25
C LEU A 253 13.79 -28.33 -6.76
N ALA A 254 12.68 -28.58 -7.45
CA ALA A 254 12.67 -28.76 -8.90
C ALA A 254 13.11 -27.46 -9.60
N LYS A 255 14.27 -27.50 -10.27
CA LYS A 255 14.91 -26.31 -10.87
C LYS A 255 14.02 -25.59 -11.88
N ASP A 256 13.23 -26.33 -12.66
CA ASP A 256 12.29 -25.76 -13.62
C ASP A 256 11.17 -24.95 -12.95
N LYS A 257 10.70 -25.38 -11.76
CA LYS A 257 9.70 -24.66 -10.98
C LYS A 257 10.29 -23.44 -10.29
N VAL A 258 11.54 -23.52 -9.81
CA VAL A 258 12.27 -22.35 -9.30
C VAL A 258 12.40 -21.29 -10.40
N ALA A 259 12.81 -21.68 -11.61
CA ALA A 259 12.91 -20.75 -12.74
C ALA A 259 11.55 -20.12 -13.13
N LYS A 260 10.46 -20.90 -13.07
CA LYS A 260 9.09 -20.35 -13.27
C LYS A 260 8.74 -19.30 -12.21
N LEU A 261 9.08 -19.55 -10.95
CA LEU A 261 8.82 -18.62 -9.85
C LEU A 261 9.66 -17.33 -9.96
N GLU A 262 10.93 -17.44 -10.36
CA GLU A 262 11.79 -16.29 -10.67
C GLU A 262 11.21 -15.42 -11.79
N LYS A 263 10.72 -16.07 -12.85
CA LYS A 263 10.05 -15.40 -13.96
C LYS A 263 8.78 -14.69 -13.50
N TYR A 264 7.94 -15.36 -12.71
CA TYR A 264 6.73 -14.76 -12.13
C TYR A 264 7.04 -13.46 -11.38
N PHE A 265 8.00 -13.48 -10.44
CA PHE A 265 8.34 -12.29 -9.66
C PHE A 265 9.02 -11.19 -10.48
N THR A 266 9.67 -11.54 -11.59
CA THR A 266 10.19 -10.54 -12.53
C THR A 266 9.07 -9.83 -13.29
N GLU A 267 8.00 -10.55 -13.63
CA GLU A 267 6.89 -10.03 -14.45
C GLU A 267 5.80 -9.35 -13.62
N PHE A 268 5.51 -9.83 -12.41
CA PHE A 268 4.30 -9.46 -11.67
C PHE A 268 4.55 -8.86 -10.28
N ASP A 269 5.55 -9.35 -9.53
CA ASP A 269 5.77 -8.92 -8.14
C ASP A 269 7.23 -9.00 -7.69
N GLY A 270 8.00 -7.96 -7.98
CA GLY A 270 9.41 -7.89 -7.61
C GLY A 270 9.65 -7.84 -6.08
N ASP A 271 8.67 -7.35 -5.31
CA ASP A 271 8.82 -7.15 -3.86
C ASP A 271 8.81 -8.49 -3.10
N MET A 272 8.19 -9.53 -3.69
CA MET A 272 8.14 -10.91 -3.16
C MET A 272 9.25 -11.84 -3.68
N SER A 273 10.14 -11.35 -4.55
CA SER A 273 11.28 -12.12 -5.09
C SER A 273 12.22 -12.72 -4.02
N PHE A 274 12.17 -12.22 -2.78
CA PHE A 274 12.92 -12.80 -1.65
C PHE A 274 12.49 -14.24 -1.34
N ILE A 275 11.25 -14.66 -1.68
CA ILE A 275 10.78 -16.03 -1.49
C ILE A 275 11.71 -17.02 -2.19
N VAL A 276 12.13 -16.73 -3.43
CA VAL A 276 13.07 -17.58 -4.18
C VAL A 276 14.38 -17.76 -3.43
N LYS A 277 14.93 -16.66 -2.89
CA LYS A 277 16.18 -16.70 -2.12
C LYS A 277 16.04 -17.52 -0.85
N VAL A 278 14.87 -17.53 -0.23
CA VAL A 278 14.60 -18.29 0.99
C VAL A 278 14.34 -19.76 0.67
N LEU A 279 13.65 -20.08 -0.43
CA LEU A 279 13.53 -21.45 -0.91
C LEU A 279 14.91 -22.07 -1.13
N GLY A 280 15.88 -21.33 -1.69
CA GLY A 280 17.26 -21.81 -1.84
C GLY A 280 18.01 -22.14 -0.54
N LYS A 281 17.41 -21.90 0.64
CA LYS A 281 17.95 -22.30 1.95
C LYS A 281 17.39 -23.62 2.48
N LEU A 282 16.35 -24.18 1.82
CA LEU A 282 15.85 -25.53 2.08
C LEU A 282 16.79 -26.56 1.47
#